data_AF-A0A6V7IG34-F1
#
_entry.id   AF-A0A6V7IG34-F1
#
_cell.length_a   1.000
_cell.length_b   1.000
_cell.length_c   1.000
_cell.angle_alpha   90.00
_cell.angle_beta   90.00
_cell.angle_gamma   90.00
#
_symmetry.space_group_name_H-M   'P 1'
#
loop_
_entity.id
_entity.type
_entity.pdbx_description
1 polymer ?
#
loop_
_entity_poly.entity_id
_entity_poly.type
_entity_poly.pdbx_seq_one_letter_code
_entity_poly.pdbx_strand_id
1 'polypeptide(L)'
;FERSFYTEATVMSGPLKRMNQILDSTLAPQLVYAHLEQPYLIIMEDLTPLGFTTTDRLISLDLPHSLVAIRYLARLHASSVAVFEE
;
A
#
# COMPACT_ATOMS: atom_id res chain seq x y z
N PHE A 1 6.37 -10.41 14.26
CA PHE A 1 5.95 -11.11 13.04
C PHE A 1 4.43 -11.19 12.95
N GLU A 2 3.72 -11.93 13.82
CA GLU A 2 2.24 -11.99 13.85
C GLU A 2 1.53 -10.62 13.81
N ARG A 3 1.90 -9.72 14.73
CA ARG A 3 1.33 -8.36 14.78
C ARG A 3 1.49 -7.61 13.46
N SER A 4 2.59 -7.82 12.74
CA SER A 4 2.85 -7.15 11.45
C SER A 4 1.87 -7.61 10.37
N PHE A 5 1.62 -8.92 10.25
CA PHE A 5 0.65 -9.47 9.30
C PHE A 5 -0.78 -9.04 9.61
N TYR A 6 -1.17 -9.09 10.88
CA TYR A 6 -2.51 -8.64 11.29
C TYR A 6 -2.72 -7.15 10.99
N THR A 7 -1.76 -6.31 11.34
CA THR A 7 -1.82 -4.86 11.03
C THR A 7 -1.89 -4.63 9.52
N GLU A 8 -1.03 -5.27 8.73
CA GLU A 8 -0.99 -5.09 7.28
C GLU A 8 -2.32 -5.51 6.63
N ALA A 9 -2.82 -6.69 6.94
CA ALA A 9 -4.11 -7.14 6.42
C ALA A 9 -5.28 -6.24 6.86
N THR A 10 -5.28 -5.74 8.09
CA THR A 10 -6.31 -4.81 8.59
C THR A 10 -6.25 -3.49 7.84
N VAL A 11 -5.06 -2.93 7.65
CA VAL A 11 -4.86 -1.66 6.93
C VAL A 11 -5.23 -1.81 5.44
N MET A 12 -4.84 -2.91 4.80
CA MET A 12 -5.14 -3.19 3.39
C MET A 12 -6.62 -3.47 3.12
N SER A 13 -7.29 -4.22 4.00
CA SER A 13 -8.72 -4.58 3.82
C SER A 13 -9.69 -3.46 4.17
N GLY A 14 -9.29 -2.52 5.04
CA GLY A 14 -10.12 -1.41 5.51
C GLY A 14 -9.65 -0.05 4.98
N PRO A 15 -8.77 0.67 5.73
CA PRO A 15 -8.31 2.02 5.39
C PRO A 15 -7.86 2.18 3.92
N LEU A 16 -6.89 1.39 3.46
CA LEU A 16 -6.33 1.53 2.11
C LEU A 16 -7.36 1.25 1.02
N LYS A 17 -8.25 0.28 1.24
CA LYS A 17 -9.35 -0.01 0.31
C LYS A 17 -10.27 1.21 0.14
N ARG A 18 -10.64 1.88 1.24
CA ARG A 18 -11.47 3.10 1.21
C ARG A 18 -10.73 4.27 0.58
N MET A 19 -9.44 4.46 0.91
CA MET A 19 -8.61 5.51 0.33
C MET A 19 -8.46 5.33 -1.20
N ASN A 20 -8.26 4.11 -1.68
CA ASN A 20 -8.22 3.80 -3.11
C ASN A 20 -9.57 4.07 -3.82
N GLN A 21 -10.70 4.03 -3.13
CA GLN A 21 -12.02 4.28 -3.73
C GLN A 21 -12.31 5.76 -3.95
N ILE A 22 -11.72 6.65 -3.15
CA ILE A 22 -11.92 8.11 -3.26
C ILE A 22 -10.86 8.81 -4.12
N LEU A 23 -9.81 8.09 -4.52
CA LEU A 23 -8.73 8.63 -5.33
C LEU A 23 -8.85 8.16 -6.78
N ASP A 24 -8.57 9.05 -7.72
CA ASP A 24 -8.52 8.73 -9.16
C ASP A 24 -7.37 7.79 -9.55
N SER A 25 -6.49 7.44 -8.61
CA SER A 25 -5.43 6.46 -8.86
C SER A 25 -5.19 5.57 -7.65
N THR A 26 -4.83 4.32 -7.93
CA THR A 26 -4.47 3.32 -6.92
C THR A 26 -3.17 3.70 -6.18
N LEU A 27 -3.23 3.79 -4.85
CA LEU A 27 -2.06 4.04 -3.99
C LEU A 27 -1.29 2.76 -3.63
N ALA A 28 -1.99 1.63 -3.56
CA ALA A 28 -1.44 0.35 -3.13
C ALA A 28 -2.14 -0.82 -3.86
N PRO A 29 -1.42 -1.93 -4.09
CA PRO A 29 -2.00 -3.13 -4.69
C PRO A 29 -3.20 -3.64 -3.90
N GLN A 30 -4.17 -4.25 -4.59
CA GLN A 30 -5.34 -4.80 -3.94
C GLN A 30 -5.00 -6.03 -3.08
N LEU A 31 -5.61 -6.12 -1.89
CA LEU A 31 -5.59 -7.35 -1.11
C LEU A 31 -6.51 -8.38 -1.76
N VAL A 32 -5.95 -9.53 -2.15
CA VAL A 32 -6.70 -10.65 -2.73
C VAL A 32 -7.17 -11.60 -1.64
N TYR A 33 -6.29 -11.94 -0.70
CA TYR A 33 -6.59 -12.88 0.39
C TYR A 33 -5.65 -12.66 1.59
N ALA A 34 -6.15 -12.88 2.80
CA ALA A 34 -5.35 -12.91 4.02
C ALA A 34 -5.74 -14.09 4.91
N HIS A 35 -4.75 -14.83 5.39
CA HIS A 35 -4.86 -15.84 6.42
C HIS A 35 -4.13 -15.35 7.67
N LEU A 36 -4.89 -15.05 8.72
CA LEU A 36 -4.41 -14.38 9.94
C LEU A 36 -4.16 -15.35 11.11
N GLU A 37 -4.00 -16.63 10.79
CA GLU A 37 -3.60 -17.68 11.73
C GLU A 37 -2.29 -18.33 11.24
N GLN A 38 -1.64 -19.14 12.06
CA GLN A 38 -0.41 -19.81 11.62
C GLN A 38 -0.72 -20.95 10.64
N PRO A 39 -0.06 -21.00 9.46
CA PRO A 39 0.99 -20.09 8.98
C PRO A 39 0.44 -18.80 8.34
N TYR A 40 0.88 -17.63 8.82
CA TYR A 40 0.39 -16.33 8.32
C TYR A 40 0.68 -16.15 6.82
N LEU A 41 -0.33 -15.71 6.06
CA LEU A 41 -0.24 -15.52 4.61
C LEU A 41 -1.03 -14.28 4.17
N ILE A 42 -0.43 -13.48 3.30
CA ILE A 42 -1.09 -12.36 2.60
C ILE A 42 -0.84 -12.54 1.11
N ILE A 43 -1.90 -12.48 0.31
CA ILE A 43 -1.86 -12.51 -1.15
C ILE A 43 -2.38 -11.16 -1.67
N MET A 44 -1.60 -10.52 -2.53
CA MET A 44 -1.87 -9.20 -3.10
C MET A 44 -1.86 -9.26 -4.62
N GLU A 45 -2.42 -8.23 -5.24
CA GLU A 45 -2.33 -7.98 -6.68
C GLU A 45 -0.87 -7.95 -7.16
N ASP A 46 -0.61 -8.64 -8.27
CA ASP A 46 0.69 -8.61 -8.94
C ASP A 46 0.83 -7.32 -9.77
N LEU A 47 1.81 -6.50 -9.40
CA LEU A 47 2.12 -5.23 -10.07
C LEU A 47 3.19 -5.36 -11.16
N THR A 48 3.78 -6.54 -11.36
CA THR A 48 4.76 -6.75 -12.43
C THR A 48 4.21 -6.49 -13.83
N PRO A 49 2.93 -6.80 -14.17
CA PRO A 49 2.35 -6.45 -15.47
C PRO A 49 2.23 -4.92 -15.69
N LEU A 50 2.23 -4.14 -14.61
CA LEU A 50 2.22 -2.68 -14.66
C LEU A 50 3.64 -2.07 -14.71
N GLY A 51 4.68 -2.92 -14.79
CA GLY A 51 6.08 -2.50 -14.90
C GLY A 51 6.75 -2.16 -13.56
N PHE A 52 6.12 -2.48 -12.41
CA PHE A 52 6.74 -2.29 -11.11
C PHE A 52 7.81 -3.35 -10.84
N THR A 53 8.92 -2.92 -10.22
CA THR A 53 10.03 -3.79 -9.84
C THR A 53 10.48 -3.49 -8.41
N THR A 54 10.93 -4.51 -7.69
CA THR A 54 11.60 -4.29 -6.40
C THR A 54 12.97 -3.68 -6.64
N THR A 55 13.17 -2.46 -6.18
CA THR A 55 14.47 -1.78 -6.22
C THR A 55 15.33 -2.19 -5.02
N ASP A 56 16.65 -2.22 -5.19
CA ASP A 56 17.58 -2.42 -4.08
C ASP A 56 17.43 -1.29 -3.06
N ARG A 57 17.09 -1.65 -1.81
CA ARG A 57 16.86 -0.69 -0.71
C ARG A 57 18.15 -0.01 -0.24
N LEU A 58 19.31 -0.57 -0.56
CA LEU A 58 20.62 0.02 -0.26
C LEU A 58 20.97 1.13 -1.27
N ILE A 59 20.29 1.15 -2.41
CA ILE A 59 20.43 2.20 -3.42
C ILE A 59 19.36 3.25 -3.16
N SER A 60 19.79 4.50 -2.92
CA SER A 60 18.87 5.61 -2.74
C SER A 60 18.01 5.84 -3.99
N LEU A 61 16.79 6.32 -3.81
CA LEU A 61 15.97 6.81 -4.92
C LEU A 61 16.70 7.96 -5.62
N ASP A 62 16.72 7.94 -6.95
CA ASP A 62 17.09 9.14 -7.71
C ASP A 62 16.02 10.24 -7.52
N LEU A 63 16.32 11.46 -8.00
CA LEU A 63 15.42 12.59 -7.83
C LEU A 63 14.02 12.35 -8.45
N PRO A 64 13.89 11.88 -9.71
CA PRO A 64 12.58 11.55 -10.28
C PRO A 64 11.75 10.58 -9.42
N HIS A 65 12.33 9.46 -8.98
CA HIS A 65 11.62 8.47 -8.15
C HIS A 65 11.29 9.04 -6.76
N SER A 66 12.17 9.86 -6.20
CA SER A 66 11.92 10.56 -4.91
C SER A 66 10.71 11.49 -5.00
N LEU A 67 10.59 12.26 -6.09
CA LEU A 67 9.44 13.15 -6.30
C LEU A 67 8.13 12.38 -6.41
N VAL A 68 8.13 11.24 -7.12
CA VAL A 68 6.96 10.35 -7.20
C VAL A 68 6.61 9.80 -5.83
N ALA A 69 7.59 9.26 -5.09
CA ALA A 69 7.38 8.70 -3.76
C ALA A 69 6.79 9.74 -2.79
N ILE A 70 7.33 10.96 -2.75
CA ILE A 70 6.82 12.03 -1.89
C ILE A 70 5.38 12.43 -2.26
N ARG A 71 5.05 12.51 -3.56
CA ARG A 71 3.68 12.79 -4.01
C ARG A 71 2.70 11.70 -3.59
N TYR A 72 3.10 10.42 -3.70
CA TYR A 72 2.29 9.29 -3.24
C TYR A 72 2.08 9.32 -1.72
N LEU A 73 3.13 9.62 -0.94
CA LEU A 73 3.02 9.78 0.52
C LEU A 73 2.08 10.93 0.89
N ALA A 74 2.16 12.07 0.21
CA ALA A 74 1.25 13.18 0.45
C ALA A 74 -0.22 12.79 0.19
N ARG A 75 -0.49 12.06 -0.90
CA ARG A 75 -1.84 11.57 -1.22
C ARG A 75 -2.33 10.51 -0.24
N LEU A 76 -1.45 9.62 0.20
CA LEU A 76 -1.74 8.64 1.27
C LEU A 76 -2.15 9.36 2.55
N HIS A 77 -1.37 10.35 3.00
CA HIS A 77 -1.71 11.12 4.20
C HIS A 77 -3.03 11.88 4.05
N ALA A 78 -3.23 12.61 2.95
CA ALA A 78 -4.44 13.40 2.73
C ALA A 78 -5.70 12.53 2.62
N SER A 79 -5.64 11.40 1.93
CA SER A 79 -6.78 10.48 1.80
C SER A 79 -7.12 9.78 3.11
N SER A 80 -6.15 9.53 3.98
CA SER A 80 -6.44 9.02 5.33
C SER A 80 -7.28 10.02 6.12
N VAL A 81 -6.94 11.31 6.08
CA VAL A 81 -7.73 12.36 6.73
C VAL A 81 -9.14 12.42 6.14
N ALA A 82 -9.25 12.45 4.80
CA ALA A 82 -10.55 12.49 4.13
C ALA A 82 -11.47 11.30 4.44
N VAL A 83 -10.92 10.11 4.70
CA VAL A 83 -11.73 8.92 5.03
C VAL A 83 -12.16 8.89 6.50
N PHE A 84 -11.42 9.51 7.42
CA PHE A 84 -11.58 9.29 8.87
C PHE A 84 -11.88 10.54 9.70
N GLU A 85 -11.69 11.75 9.18
CA GLU A 85 -11.90 13.02 9.90
C GLU A 85 -13.03 13.90 9.31
N GLU A 86 -13.87 13.34 8.44
CA GLU A 86 -15.12 13.98 7.98
C GLU A 86 -16.23 13.95 9.03
#